data_AF-T1H410-F1
#
_entry.id   AF-T1H410-F1
#
_cell.length_a   1.000
_cell.length_b   1.000
_cell.length_c   1.000
_cell.angle_alpha   90.00
_cell.angle_beta   90.00
_cell.angle_gamma   90.00
#
_symmetry.space_group_name_H-M   'P 1'
#
loop_
_entity.id
_entity.type
_entity.pdbx_description
1 polymer ?
#
loop_
_entity_poly.entity_id
_entity_poly.type
_entity_poly.pdbx_seq_one_letter_code
_entity_poly.pdbx_strand_id
1 'polypeptide(L)' 'MNAAANIQKTPPFWKECFKLWLIKVGSIFSIAGITRDGTKYNYIVGSLDSSILQFISDKLKRN' A
#
# COMPACT_ATOMS: atom_id res chain seq x y z
N MET A 1 -10.16 25.74 -7.54
CA MET A 1 -9.55 25.64 -6.20
C MET A 1 -8.70 24.39 -6.18
N ASN A 2 -7.39 24.54 -6.07
CA ASN A 2 -6.41 23.46 -6.16
C ASN A 2 -6.52 22.55 -4.94
N ALA A 3 -7.25 21.46 -5.07
CA ALA A 3 -7.07 20.31 -4.19
C ALA A 3 -5.72 19.67 -4.55
N ALA A 4 -4.62 20.26 -4.07
CA ALA A 4 -3.46 19.46 -3.76
C ALA A 4 -3.95 18.47 -2.70
N ALA A 5 -4.50 17.36 -3.19
CA ALA A 5 -5.07 16.29 -2.40
C ALA A 5 -4.07 16.03 -1.28
N ASN A 6 -4.52 16.18 -0.04
CA ASN A 6 -3.77 15.79 1.12
C ASN A 6 -3.47 14.31 0.92
N ILE A 7 -2.31 13.99 0.32
CA ILE A 7 -1.92 12.62 -0.02
C ILE A 7 -1.90 11.93 1.32
N GLN A 8 -2.97 11.20 1.64
CA GLN A 8 -3.12 10.52 2.89
C GLN A 8 -1.98 9.52 2.93
N LYS A 9 -0.94 9.89 3.69
CA LYS A 9 0.34 9.17 3.70
C LYS A 9 0.03 7.77 4.18
N THR A 10 0.17 6.80 3.29
CA THR A 10 0.16 5.39 3.69
C THR A 10 1.14 5.23 4.84
N PRO A 11 0.75 4.54 5.92
CA PRO A 11 1.64 4.32 7.04
C PRO A 11 2.93 3.64 6.54
N PRO A 12 4.10 3.96 7.13
CA PRO A 12 5.34 3.28 6.78
C PRO A 12 5.12 1.77 6.91
N PHE A 13 5.72 1.01 5.99
CA PHE A 13 5.50 -0.43 5.93
C PHE A 13 6.04 -1.15 7.18
N TRP A 14 5.25 -2.07 7.74
CA TRP A 14 5.63 -2.84 8.93
C TRP A 14 5.97 -4.29 8.55
N LYS A 15 7.26 -4.56 8.29
CA LYS A 15 7.75 -5.89 7.86
C LYS A 15 7.34 -7.01 8.81
N GLU A 16 7.46 -6.80 10.10
CA GLU A 16 7.18 -7.82 11.13
C GLU A 16 5.68 -8.11 11.30
N CYS A 17 4.82 -7.17 10.91
CA CYS A 17 3.38 -7.21 11.17
C CYS A 17 2.56 -6.84 9.93
N PHE A 18 2.93 -7.39 8.77
CA PHE A 18 2.30 -7.09 7.47
C PHE A 18 0.76 -7.16 7.50
N LYS A 19 0.20 -8.17 8.20
CA LYS A 19 -1.25 -8.34 8.32
C LYS A 19 -1.93 -7.18 9.04
N LEU A 20 -1.33 -6.66 10.12
CA LEU A 20 -1.87 -5.51 10.85
C LEU A 20 -1.73 -4.22 10.04
N TRP A 21 -0.63 -4.09 9.30
CA TRP A 21 -0.44 -2.97 8.39
C TRP A 21 -1.51 -2.95 7.28
N LEU A 22 -1.82 -4.10 6.66
CA LEU A 22 -2.89 -4.21 5.67
C LEU A 22 -4.26 -3.81 6.23
N ILE A 23 -4.61 -4.24 7.45
CA ILE A 23 -5.86 -3.85 8.10
C ILE A 23 -5.93 -2.32 8.25
N LYS A 24 -4.84 -1.70 8.73
CA LYS A 24 -4.76 -0.25 8.90
C LYS A 24 -4.92 0.50 7.58
N VAL A 25 -4.27 0.03 6.52
CA VAL A 25 -4.41 0.61 5.16
C VAL A 25 -5.83 0.42 4.62
N GLY A 26 -6.45 -0.74 4.84
CA GLY A 26 -7.85 -0.99 4.49
C GLY A 26 -8.82 -0.01 5.16
N SER A 27 -8.61 0.30 6.44
CA SER A 27 -9.42 1.31 7.15
C SER A 27 -9.21 2.71 6.58
N ILE A 28 -7.98 3.08 6.20
CA ILE A 28 -7.69 4.34 5.52
C ILE A 28 -8.45 4.43 4.19
N PHE A 29 -8.44 3.37 3.38
CA PHE A 29 -9.20 3.35 2.13
C PHE A 29 -10.70 3.52 2.35
N SER A 30 -11.25 2.85 3.36
CA SER A 30 -12.67 2.95 3.72
C SER A 30 -13.06 4.39 4.11
N ILE A 31 -12.28 5.01 5.00
CA ILE A 31 -12.51 6.39 5.47
C ILE A 31 -12.36 7.39 4.32
N ALA A 32 -11.40 7.18 3.42
CA ALA A 32 -11.12 8.06 2.29
C ALA A 32 -12.05 7.85 1.07
N GLY A 33 -12.98 6.89 1.13
CA GLY A 33 -13.84 6.55 -0.01
C GLY A 33 -13.08 5.92 -1.19
N ILE A 34 -11.90 5.34 -0.96
CA ILE A 34 -11.10 4.67 -1.98
C ILE A 34 -11.67 3.25 -2.18
N THR A 35 -12.58 3.14 -3.16
CA THR A 35 -13.28 1.88 -3.45
C THR A 35 -12.71 1.12 -4.63
N ARG A 36 -12.08 1.83 -5.59
CA ARG A 36 -11.51 1.24 -6.81
C ARG A 36 -10.26 0.43 -6.51
N ASP A 37 -10.24 -0.84 -6.92
CA ASP A 37 -9.13 -1.74 -6.63
C ASP A 37 -7.80 -1.31 -7.28
N GLY A 38 -7.84 -0.77 -8.50
CA GLY A 38 -6.63 -0.22 -9.14
C GLY A 38 -6.00 0.93 -8.33
N THR A 39 -6.83 1.76 -7.70
CA THR A 39 -6.34 2.84 -6.83
C THR A 39 -5.72 2.26 -5.56
N LYS A 40 -6.38 1.30 -4.90
CA LYS A 40 -5.84 0.61 -3.71
C LYS A 40 -4.51 -0.08 -4.03
N TYR A 41 -4.43 -0.77 -5.16
CA TYR A 41 -3.21 -1.43 -5.63
C TYR A 41 -2.06 -0.45 -5.79
N ASN A 42 -2.27 0.67 -6.49
CA ASN A 42 -1.25 1.70 -6.69
C ASN A 42 -0.74 2.28 -5.36
N TYR A 43 -1.63 2.48 -4.37
CA TYR A 43 -1.23 2.90 -3.02
C TYR A 43 -0.37 1.87 -2.30
N ILE A 44 -0.77 0.59 -2.34
CA ILE A 44 -0.01 -0.48 -1.71
C ILE A 44 1.37 -0.59 -2.35
N VAL A 45 1.46 -0.72 -3.67
CA VAL A 45 2.74 -0.84 -4.39
C VAL A 45 3.63 0.38 -4.16
N GLY A 46 3.07 1.60 -4.22
CA GLY A 46 3.83 2.83 -3.96
C GLY A 46 4.34 2.98 -2.52
N SER A 47 3.79 2.21 -1.57
CA SER A 47 4.24 2.20 -0.18
C SER A 47 5.30 1.14 0.13
N LEU A 48 5.56 0.21 -0.79
CA LEU A 48 6.59 -0.81 -0.62
C LEU A 48 7.96 -0.26 -0.99
N ASP A 49 8.95 -0.56 -0.16
CA ASP A 49 10.34 -0.26 -0.48
C ASP A 49 10.91 -1.27 -1.49
N SER A 50 12.03 -0.91 -2.13
CA SER A 50 12.72 -1.74 -3.11
C SER A 50 13.18 -3.09 -2.56
N SER A 51 13.43 -3.22 -1.25
CA SER A 51 13.82 -4.49 -0.63
C SER A 51 12.66 -5.49 -0.57
N ILE A 52 11.43 -5.02 -0.36
CA ILE A 52 10.22 -5.85 -0.35
C ILE A 52 9.84 -6.24 -1.77
N LEU A 53 9.93 -5.29 -2.71
CA LEU A 53 9.69 -5.57 -4.13
C LEU A 53 10.67 -6.61 -4.67
N GLN A 54 11.94 -6.52 -4.26
CA GLN A 54 12.95 -7.52 -4.59
C GLN A 54 12.60 -8.89 -4.01
N PHE A 55 12.21 -8.96 -2.73
CA PHE A 55 11.76 -10.21 -2.10
C PHE A 55 10.57 -10.85 -2.82
N ILE A 56 9.55 -10.06 -3.16
CA ILE A 56 8.36 -10.54 -3.89
C ILE A 56 8.77 -11.02 -5.29
N SER A 57 9.59 -10.26 -6.00
CA SER A 57 10.11 -10.62 -7.32
C SER A 57 10.86 -11.96 -7.29
N ASP A 58 11.74 -12.14 -6.31
CA ASP A 58 12.52 -13.38 -6.17
C ASP A 58 11.65 -14.57 -5.77
N LYS A 59 10.55 -14.35 -5.04
CA LYS A 59 9.55 -15.39 -4.76
C LYS A 59 8.70 -15.76 -5.98
N LEU A 60 8.38 -14.80 -6.84
CA LEU A 60 7.60 -15.01 -8.07
C LEU A 60 8.42 -15.62 -9.21
N LYS A 61 9.75 -15.47 -9.21
CA LYS A 61 10.67 -16.07 -10.20
C LYS A 61 10.86 -17.59 -10.04
N ARG A 62 10.35 -18.22 -8.98
CA ARG A 62 10.30 -19.69 -8.88
C ARG A 62 9.06 -20.21 -9.58
N ASN A 63 9.18 -20.38 -10.89
CA ASN A 63 8.47 -21.38 -11.71
C ASN A 63 9.35 -21.71 -12.91
#